data_AF-A0A3N5KBK8-F1
#
_entry.id   AF-A0A3N5KBK8-F1
#
_cell.length_a   1.000
_cell.length_b   1.000
_cell.length_c   1.000
_cell.angle_alpha   90.00
_cell.angle_beta   90.00
_cell.angle_gamma   90.00
#
_symmetry.space_group_name_H-M   'P 1'
#
loop_
_entity.id
_entity.type
_entity.pdbx_description
1 polymer ?
#
loop_
_entity_poly.entity_id
_entity_poly.type
_entity_poly.pdbx_seq_one_letter_code
_entity_poly.pdbx_strand_id
1 'polypeptide(L)'
;MSDKPSYLGLLNAIANGESQAECYLDAWAQTTPDDGVRQVISTVALREGEHGKAFAKRLCELGYTVLPREDPKFDEKMAIAGDKHLTDREKFEKLGFSPAERSEPAGPDFFSRMFEDKSIDIQTGALLGRYIAEERDSGRMLNACYRQLCAAENGHTVANGNGADLSMQLGRIEDLLE
;
A
#
# COMPACT_ATOMS: atom_id res chain seq x y z
N MET A 1 24.67 -25.85 11.48
CA MET A 1 24.11 -24.94 10.45
C MET A 1 22.63 -24.83 10.78
N SER A 2 22.05 -23.63 10.87
CA SER A 2 20.60 -23.54 11.09
C SER A 2 19.89 -23.95 9.81
N ASP A 3 18.81 -24.69 9.94
CA ASP A 3 17.97 -25.08 8.81
C ASP A 3 17.41 -23.84 8.10
N LYS A 4 17.12 -23.99 6.80
CA LYS A 4 16.51 -22.94 5.98
C LYS A 4 15.17 -22.53 6.62
N PRO A 5 14.95 -21.23 6.96
CA PRO A 5 13.68 -20.80 7.53
C PRO A 5 12.50 -21.07 6.58
N SER A 6 11.40 -21.61 7.11
CA SER A 6 10.21 -21.98 6.34
C SER A 6 9.47 -20.77 5.77
N TYR A 7 9.55 -19.61 6.44
CA TYR A 7 8.88 -18.37 6.06
C TYR A 7 9.59 -17.56 4.94
N LEU A 8 10.73 -18.01 4.41
CA LEU A 8 11.44 -17.28 3.34
C LEU A 8 10.58 -17.05 2.09
N GLY A 9 9.74 -18.02 1.74
CA GLY A 9 8.82 -17.89 0.60
C GLY A 9 7.81 -16.76 0.79
N LEU A 10 7.31 -16.58 2.01
CA LEU A 10 6.41 -15.50 2.38
C LEU A 10 7.12 -14.15 2.26
N LEU A 11 8.31 -14.00 2.87
CA LEU A 11 9.06 -12.74 2.82
C LEU A 11 9.40 -12.34 1.38
N ASN A 12 9.77 -13.31 0.54
CA ASN A 12 10.05 -13.06 -0.87
C ASN A 12 8.79 -12.63 -1.65
N ALA A 13 7.64 -13.24 -1.36
CA ALA A 13 6.39 -12.88 -1.99
C ALA A 13 5.98 -11.44 -1.65
N ILE A 14 6.09 -11.06 -0.37
CA ILE A 14 5.81 -9.69 0.09
C ILE A 14 6.79 -8.71 -0.57
N ALA A 15 8.11 -8.95 -0.48
CA ALA A 15 9.10 -8.04 -1.08
C ALA A 15 8.84 -7.75 -2.56
N ASN A 16 8.48 -8.77 -3.35
CA ASN A 16 8.14 -8.58 -4.77
C ASN A 16 6.79 -7.88 -4.98
N GLY A 17 5.76 -8.26 -4.24
CA GLY A 17 4.41 -7.70 -4.39
C GLY A 17 4.39 -6.21 -4.07
N GLU A 18 4.94 -5.85 -2.92
CA GLU A 18 4.99 -4.48 -2.40
C GLU A 18 5.82 -3.56 -3.31
N SER A 19 6.99 -4.02 -3.79
CA SER A 19 7.82 -3.23 -4.71
C SER A 19 7.12 -2.96 -6.06
N GLN A 20 6.31 -3.91 -6.53
CA GLN A 20 5.51 -3.72 -7.74
C GLN A 20 4.31 -2.81 -7.48
N ALA A 21 3.71 -2.87 -6.28
CA ALA A 21 2.62 -2.01 -5.88
C ALA A 21 3.02 -0.53 -5.79
N GLU A 22 4.19 -0.23 -5.21
CA GLU A 22 4.80 1.11 -5.23
C GLU A 22 4.77 1.71 -6.64
N CYS A 23 5.20 0.93 -7.64
CA CYS A 23 5.34 1.41 -9.02
C CYS A 23 4.01 1.88 -9.65
N TYR A 24 2.95 1.06 -9.58
CA TYR A 24 1.68 1.46 -10.19
C TYR A 24 0.92 2.47 -9.33
N LEU A 25 1.06 2.46 -8.00
CA LEU A 25 0.45 3.50 -7.17
C LEU A 25 1.13 4.86 -7.38
N ASP A 26 2.45 4.92 -7.53
CA ASP A 26 3.16 6.15 -7.89
C ASP A 26 2.72 6.67 -9.27
N ALA A 27 2.56 5.79 -10.25
CA ALA A 27 2.04 6.17 -11.56
C ALA A 27 0.62 6.78 -11.47
N TRP A 28 -0.22 6.24 -10.59
CA TRP A 28 -1.53 6.81 -10.33
C TRP A 28 -1.43 8.18 -9.63
N ALA A 29 -0.64 8.30 -8.57
CA ALA A 29 -0.43 9.57 -7.88
C ALA A 29 0.04 10.70 -8.82
N GLN A 30 0.87 10.36 -9.81
CA GLN A 30 1.36 11.31 -10.81
C GLN A 30 0.32 11.72 -11.87
N THR A 31 -0.76 10.95 -12.02
CA THR A 31 -1.75 11.17 -13.09
C THR A 31 -3.13 11.60 -12.59
N THR A 32 -3.44 11.41 -11.31
CA THR A 32 -4.71 11.88 -10.74
C THR A 32 -4.79 13.42 -10.71
N PRO A 33 -5.93 14.01 -11.14
CA PRO A 33 -6.18 15.44 -11.01
C PRO A 33 -6.64 15.84 -9.60
N ASP A 34 -7.02 14.90 -8.73
CA ASP A 34 -7.57 15.16 -7.41
C ASP A 34 -6.46 15.14 -6.35
N ASP A 35 -6.25 16.26 -5.66
CA ASP A 35 -5.20 16.41 -4.64
C ASP A 35 -5.41 15.50 -3.42
N GLY A 36 -6.67 15.24 -3.05
CA GLY A 36 -7.02 14.35 -1.95
C GLY A 36 -6.74 12.89 -2.30
N VAL A 37 -7.10 12.47 -3.53
CA VAL A 37 -6.73 11.15 -4.06
C VAL A 37 -5.21 11.03 -4.12
N ARG A 38 -4.52 12.05 -4.65
CA ARG A 38 -3.05 12.07 -4.74
C ARG A 38 -2.41 11.87 -3.38
N GLN A 39 -2.87 12.57 -2.36
CA GLN A 39 -2.34 12.43 -1.01
C GLN A 39 -2.50 11.00 -0.48
N VAL A 40 -3.68 10.41 -0.62
CA VAL A 40 -3.94 9.04 -0.15
C VAL A 40 -3.06 8.04 -0.92
N ILE A 41 -3.09 8.07 -2.25
CA ILE A 41 -2.35 7.12 -3.09
C ILE A 41 -0.84 7.27 -2.88
N SER A 42 -0.31 8.49 -2.78
CA SER A 42 1.12 8.71 -2.49
C SER A 42 1.52 8.14 -1.13
N THR A 43 0.66 8.29 -0.12
CA THR A 43 0.94 7.74 1.21
C THR A 43 0.99 6.22 1.18
N VAL A 44 0.06 5.58 0.46
CA VAL A 44 0.06 4.12 0.30
C VAL A 44 1.27 3.67 -0.51
N ALA A 45 1.56 4.30 -1.65
CA ALA A 45 2.72 3.98 -2.49
C ALA A 45 4.04 3.99 -1.70
N LEU A 46 4.25 5.02 -0.85
CA LEU A 46 5.40 5.10 0.03
C LEU A 46 5.47 3.93 1.03
N ARG A 47 4.32 3.49 1.58
CA ARG A 47 4.27 2.34 2.48
C ARG A 47 4.63 1.05 1.76
N GLU A 48 4.07 0.78 0.58
CA GLU A 48 4.43 -0.40 -0.21
C GLU A 48 5.93 -0.39 -0.55
N GLY A 49 6.47 0.78 -0.91
CA GLY A 49 7.90 0.95 -1.16
C GLY A 49 8.77 0.69 0.07
N GLU A 50 8.36 1.17 1.24
CA GLU A 50 9.01 0.85 2.52
C GLU A 50 8.91 -0.64 2.85
N HIS A 51 7.75 -1.27 2.64
CA HIS A 51 7.53 -2.69 2.88
C HIS A 51 8.43 -3.53 1.99
N GLY A 52 8.43 -3.28 0.68
CA GLY A 52 9.29 -3.97 -0.28
C GLY A 52 10.76 -3.95 0.14
N LYS A 53 11.26 -2.77 0.51
CA LYS A 53 12.64 -2.58 1.00
C LYS A 53 12.88 -3.24 2.36
N ALA A 54 11.93 -3.19 3.29
CA ALA A 54 12.06 -3.77 4.62
C ALA A 54 12.11 -5.31 4.57
N PHE A 55 11.26 -5.94 3.76
CA PHE A 55 11.28 -7.40 3.56
C PHE A 55 12.49 -7.86 2.77
N ALA A 56 12.94 -7.11 1.76
CA ALA A 56 14.20 -7.36 1.07
C ALA A 56 15.40 -7.28 2.03
N LYS A 57 15.45 -6.25 2.89
CA LYS A 57 16.46 -6.12 3.96
C LYS A 57 16.43 -7.32 4.90
N ARG A 58 15.24 -7.79 5.32
CA ARG A 58 15.12 -8.94 6.21
C ARG A 58 15.66 -10.23 5.57
N LEU A 59 15.41 -10.45 4.29
CA LEU A 59 16.01 -11.56 3.54
C LEU A 59 17.54 -11.49 3.57
N CYS A 60 18.13 -10.31 3.33
CA CYS A 60 19.58 -10.11 3.40
C CYS A 60 20.15 -10.42 4.79
N GLU A 61 19.48 -9.98 5.86
CA GLU A 61 19.90 -10.28 7.24
C GLU A 61 19.88 -11.77 7.58
N LEU A 62 18.99 -12.54 6.93
CA LEU A 62 18.91 -13.99 7.05
C LEU A 62 19.93 -14.73 6.16
N GLY A 63 20.73 -14.01 5.36
CA GLY A 63 21.70 -14.57 4.43
C GLY A 63 21.11 -14.98 3.07
N TYR A 64 19.95 -14.43 2.69
CA TYR A 64 19.27 -14.69 1.43
C TYR A 64 19.12 -13.40 0.61
N THR A 65 18.67 -13.52 -0.63
CA THR A 65 18.34 -12.39 -1.50
C THR A 65 16.92 -12.52 -2.02
N VAL A 66 16.32 -11.40 -2.43
CA VAL A 66 15.04 -11.42 -3.14
C VAL A 66 15.25 -12.17 -4.44
N LEU A 67 14.42 -13.19 -4.67
CA LEU A 67 14.24 -13.84 -5.95
C LEU A 67 13.16 -13.07 -6.71
N PRO A 68 13.51 -12.38 -7.80
CA PRO A 68 12.56 -11.60 -8.57
C PRO A 68 11.42 -12.48 -9.07
N ARG A 69 10.19 -11.96 -8.94
CA ARG A 69 9.00 -12.60 -9.49
C ARG A 69 8.14 -11.54 -10.16
N GLU A 70 8.01 -11.68 -11.47
CA GLU A 70 7.11 -10.84 -12.27
C GLU A 70 5.66 -11.19 -11.96
N ASP A 71 4.85 -10.17 -11.69
CA ASP A 71 3.40 -10.27 -11.77
C ASP A 71 3.00 -10.25 -13.26
N PRO A 72 2.37 -11.32 -13.80
CA PRO A 72 1.95 -11.35 -15.20
C PRO A 72 0.93 -10.25 -15.55
N LYS A 73 0.33 -9.59 -14.55
CA LYS A 73 -0.59 -8.46 -14.73
C LYS A 73 0.06 -7.11 -14.46
N PHE A 74 1.38 -7.06 -14.23
CA PHE A 74 2.07 -5.81 -13.89
C PHE A 74 1.85 -4.72 -14.95
N ASP A 75 2.07 -5.05 -16.23
CA ASP A 75 1.90 -4.10 -17.34
C ASP A 75 0.45 -3.61 -17.47
N GLU A 76 -0.52 -4.50 -17.23
CA GLU A 76 -1.95 -4.15 -17.22
C GLU A 76 -2.26 -3.15 -16.08
N LYS A 77 -1.77 -3.43 -14.87
CA LYS A 77 -1.94 -2.55 -13.70
C LYS A 77 -1.28 -1.20 -13.91
N MET A 78 -0.06 -1.18 -14.46
CA MET A 78 0.65 0.06 -14.82
C MET A 78 -0.13 0.88 -15.84
N ALA A 79 -0.68 0.23 -16.87
CA ALA A 79 -1.50 0.89 -17.88
C ALA A 79 -2.76 1.51 -17.26
N ILE A 80 -3.49 0.78 -16.41
CA ILE A 80 -4.68 1.28 -15.71
C ILE A 80 -4.32 2.47 -14.81
N ALA A 81 -3.28 2.33 -13.98
CA ALA A 81 -2.88 3.33 -13.02
C ALA A 81 -2.44 4.65 -13.68
N GLY A 82 -1.66 4.55 -14.78
CA GLY A 82 -1.14 5.69 -15.52
C GLY A 82 -2.12 6.30 -16.53
N ASP A 83 -3.30 5.71 -16.74
CA ASP A 83 -4.27 6.23 -17.71
C ASP A 83 -4.86 7.56 -17.22
N LYS A 84 -4.74 8.62 -18.02
CA LYS A 84 -5.28 9.96 -17.72
C LYS A 84 -6.75 10.12 -18.13
N HIS A 85 -7.30 9.15 -18.86
CA HIS A 85 -8.69 9.14 -19.32
C HIS A 85 -9.60 8.36 -18.37
N LEU A 86 -9.04 7.45 -17.56
CA LEU A 86 -9.78 6.80 -16.48
C LEU A 86 -9.92 7.74 -15.29
N THR A 87 -11.13 7.81 -14.76
CA THR A 87 -11.40 8.44 -13.46
C THR A 87 -10.72 7.67 -12.33
N ASP A 88 -10.46 8.33 -11.22
CA ASP A 88 -9.88 7.67 -10.04
C ASP A 88 -10.80 6.53 -9.54
N ARG A 89 -12.12 6.70 -9.62
CA ARG A 89 -13.08 5.64 -9.28
C ARG A 89 -12.92 4.41 -10.17
N GLU A 90 -12.81 4.59 -11.48
CA GLU A 90 -12.59 3.48 -12.42
C GLU A 90 -11.25 2.79 -12.17
N LYS A 91 -10.21 3.53 -11.77
CA LYS A 91 -8.92 2.94 -11.37
C LYS A 91 -9.06 2.09 -10.10
N PHE A 92 -9.78 2.57 -9.09
CA PHE A 92 -10.10 1.80 -7.88
C PHE A 92 -10.76 0.46 -8.23
N GLU A 93 -11.76 0.47 -9.13
CA GLU A 93 -12.47 -0.73 -9.56
C GLU A 93 -11.57 -1.66 -10.39
N LYS A 94 -10.89 -1.14 -11.41
CA LYS A 94 -10.07 -1.96 -12.31
C LYS A 94 -8.84 -2.56 -11.63
N LEU A 95 -8.30 -1.90 -10.61
CA LEU A 95 -7.16 -2.38 -9.83
C LEU A 95 -7.56 -3.30 -8.66
N GLY A 96 -8.85 -3.51 -8.40
CA GLY A 96 -9.32 -4.40 -7.34
C GLY A 96 -9.34 -3.76 -5.94
N PHE A 97 -9.31 -2.43 -5.85
CA PHE A 97 -9.29 -1.70 -4.58
C PHE A 97 -10.68 -1.32 -4.07
N SER A 98 -11.75 -1.66 -4.79
CA SER A 98 -13.12 -1.37 -4.37
C SER A 98 -13.54 -2.24 -3.17
N PRO A 99 -14.40 -1.76 -2.26
CA PRO A 99 -14.87 -2.55 -1.11
C PRO A 99 -15.58 -3.86 -1.48
N ALA A 100 -16.23 -3.91 -2.64
CA ALA A 100 -16.88 -5.14 -3.14
C ALA A 100 -15.84 -6.22 -3.45
N GLU A 101 -14.68 -5.84 -3.98
CA GLU A 101 -13.58 -6.73 -4.32
C GLU A 101 -12.70 -7.06 -3.11
N ARG A 102 -12.69 -6.18 -2.10
CA ARG A 102 -12.00 -6.38 -0.82
C ARG A 102 -12.87 -7.01 0.27
N SER A 103 -14.09 -7.42 -0.06
CA SER A 103 -14.96 -8.12 0.89
C SER A 103 -14.31 -9.45 1.27
N GLU A 104 -13.77 -9.52 2.50
CA GLU A 104 -13.16 -10.72 3.05
C GLU A 104 -14.17 -11.88 3.03
N PRO A 105 -13.83 -13.04 2.46
CA PRO A 105 -14.69 -14.22 2.53
C PRO A 105 -14.91 -14.63 3.99
N ALA A 106 -16.00 -15.35 4.26
CA ALA A 106 -16.22 -15.95 5.57
C ALA A 106 -15.08 -16.92 5.92
N GLY A 107 -14.12 -16.47 6.73
CA GLY A 107 -12.93 -17.22 7.09
C GLY A 107 -11.91 -16.38 7.87
N PRO A 108 -10.82 -17.00 8.37
CA PRO A 108 -9.72 -16.27 8.99
C PRO A 108 -9.01 -15.40 7.95
N ASP A 109 -8.83 -14.12 8.30
CA ASP A 109 -8.11 -13.08 7.54
C ASP A 109 -6.76 -13.64 7.04
N PHE A 110 -6.43 -13.35 5.78
CA PHE A 110 -5.14 -13.69 5.15
C PHE A 110 -3.94 -13.39 6.05
N PHE A 111 -3.94 -12.24 6.73
CA PHE A 111 -2.86 -11.84 7.63
C PHE A 111 -2.73 -12.75 8.87
N SER A 112 -3.81 -13.39 9.30
CA SER A 112 -3.78 -14.32 10.43
C SER A 112 -2.92 -15.55 10.14
N ARG A 113 -2.86 -15.98 8.88
CA ARG A 113 -2.09 -17.15 8.46
C ARG A 113 -0.59 -16.91 8.48
N MET A 114 -0.14 -15.65 8.41
CA MET A 114 1.28 -15.30 8.41
C MET A 114 1.98 -15.67 9.73
N PHE A 115 1.24 -15.84 10.83
CA PHE A 115 1.77 -16.26 12.13
C PHE A 115 1.54 -17.74 12.46
N GLU A 116 1.09 -18.55 11.51
CA GLU A 116 0.96 -20.00 11.71
C GLU A 116 2.32 -20.70 11.85
N ASP A 117 3.36 -20.11 11.27
CA ASP A 117 4.74 -20.59 11.40
C ASP A 117 5.34 -20.19 12.75
N LYS A 118 5.43 -21.17 13.65
CA LYS A 118 5.97 -20.99 15.02
C LYS A 118 7.50 -20.89 15.07
N SER A 119 8.19 -21.02 13.94
CA SER A 119 9.65 -20.86 13.84
C SER A 119 10.06 -19.42 13.53
N ILE A 120 9.10 -18.52 13.30
CA ILE A 120 9.35 -17.09 13.07
C ILE A 120 10.16 -16.51 14.23
N ASP A 121 11.31 -15.92 13.89
CA ASP A 121 12.14 -15.22 14.86
C ASP A 121 11.54 -13.86 15.26
N ILE A 122 12.05 -13.28 16.35
CA ILE A 122 11.53 -12.03 16.91
C ILE A 122 11.59 -10.85 15.94
N GLN A 123 12.65 -10.73 15.13
CA GLN A 123 12.80 -9.63 14.17
C GLN A 123 11.82 -9.78 13.01
N THR A 124 11.67 -10.99 12.49
CA THR A 124 10.69 -11.29 11.43
C THR A 124 9.26 -11.09 11.93
N GLY A 125 8.95 -11.53 13.15
CA GLY A 125 7.63 -11.36 13.77
C GLY A 125 7.28 -9.89 13.99
N ALA A 126 8.23 -9.07 14.46
CA ALA A 126 8.02 -7.63 14.61
C ALA A 126 7.76 -6.92 13.27
N LEU A 127 8.51 -7.29 12.22
CA LEU A 127 8.31 -6.76 10.88
C LEU A 127 6.92 -7.11 10.33
N LEU A 128 6.51 -8.39 10.43
CA LEU A 128 5.18 -8.83 10.02
C LEU A 128 4.07 -8.11 10.79
N GLY A 129 4.24 -7.90 12.09
CA GLY A 129 3.29 -7.16 12.91
C GLY A 129 3.10 -5.71 12.46
N ARG A 130 4.20 -5.00 12.17
CA ARG A 130 4.16 -3.63 11.62
C ARG A 130 3.46 -3.62 10.26
N TYR A 131 3.91 -4.48 9.35
CA TYR A 131 3.34 -4.63 8.00
C TYR A 131 1.83 -4.79 8.05
N ILE A 132 1.33 -5.77 8.82
CA ILE A 132 -0.09 -6.05 8.94
C ILE A 132 -0.89 -4.85 9.51
N ALA A 133 -0.32 -4.11 10.46
CA ALA A 133 -0.98 -2.94 11.02
C ALA A 133 -1.10 -1.81 9.98
N GLU A 134 -0.04 -1.58 9.22
CA GLU A 134 0.02 -0.59 8.13
C GLU A 134 -0.89 -0.99 6.97
N GLU A 135 -0.93 -2.25 6.57
CA GLU A 135 -1.82 -2.77 5.51
C GLU A 135 -3.29 -2.55 5.80
N ARG A 136 -3.70 -2.82 7.05
CA ARG A 136 -5.07 -2.55 7.48
C ARG A 136 -5.38 -1.05 7.47
N ASP A 137 -4.40 -0.22 7.76
CA ASP A 137 -4.55 1.23 7.73
C ASP A 137 -4.63 1.79 6.32
N SER A 138 -3.68 1.43 5.45
CA SER A 138 -3.72 1.70 4.01
C SER A 138 -5.05 1.25 3.42
N GLY A 139 -5.52 0.07 3.84
CA GLY A 139 -6.81 -0.44 3.44
C GLY A 139 -7.99 0.45 3.83
N ARG A 140 -8.02 0.99 5.06
CA ARG A 140 -9.04 1.96 5.50
C ARG A 140 -8.95 3.27 4.73
N MET A 141 -7.74 3.77 4.48
CA MET A 141 -7.52 5.00 3.71
C MET A 141 -8.07 4.89 2.29
N LEU A 142 -7.74 3.81 1.58
CA LEU A 142 -8.24 3.51 0.24
C LEU A 142 -9.77 3.39 0.22
N ASN A 143 -10.36 2.68 1.19
CA ASN A 143 -11.81 2.54 1.29
C ASN A 143 -12.51 3.88 1.55
N ALA A 144 -11.93 4.73 2.41
CA ALA A 144 -12.48 6.05 2.69
C ALA A 144 -12.42 6.96 1.44
N CYS A 145 -11.29 6.95 0.74
CA CYS A 145 -11.09 7.68 -0.52
C CYS A 145 -12.10 7.23 -1.59
N TYR A 146 -12.24 5.93 -1.81
CA TYR A 146 -13.24 5.39 -2.75
C TYR A 146 -14.67 5.83 -2.42
N ARG A 147 -15.05 5.78 -1.14
CA ARG A 147 -16.39 6.23 -0.70
C ARG A 147 -16.64 7.71 -0.95
N GLN A 148 -15.60 8.55 -0.81
CA GLN A 148 -15.70 9.98 -1.13
C GLN A 148 -15.90 10.20 -2.63
N LEU A 149 -15.17 9.47 -3.48
CA LEU A 149 -15.35 9.51 -4.94
C LEU A 149 -16.77 9.11 -5.33
N CYS A 150 -17.28 7.99 -4.79
CA CYS A 150 -18.66 7.58 -5.03
C CYS A 150 -19.69 8.62 -4.54
N ALA A 151 -19.45 9.29 -3.40
CA ALA A 151 -20.36 10.29 -2.89
C ALA A 151 -20.37 11.56 -3.76
N ALA A 152 -19.20 12.01 -4.22
CA ALA A 152 -19.06 13.18 -5.09
C ALA A 152 -19.75 13.00 -6.45
N GLU A 153 -19.73 11.79 -7.00
CA GLU A 153 -20.47 11.47 -8.24
C GLU A 153 -21.99 11.42 -8.04
N ASN A 154 -22.45 11.01 -6.85
CA ASN A 154 -23.88 10.88 -6.52
C ASN A 154 -24.52 12.19 -6.00
N GLY A 155 -23.73 13.23 -5.69
CA GLY A 155 -24.23 14.51 -5.18
C GLY A 155 -23.28 15.68 -5.44
N HIS A 156 -23.78 16.73 -6.10
CA HIS A 156 -23.07 17.98 -6.35
C HIS A 156 -22.38 18.56 -5.10
N THR A 157 -21.05 18.75 -5.19
CA THR A 157 -20.13 19.61 -4.41
C THR A 157 -20.43 19.85 -2.92
N VAL A 158 -19.48 19.45 -2.07
CA VAL A 158 -19.21 20.16 -0.81
C VAL A 158 -17.73 20.53 -0.76
N ALA A 159 -17.47 21.82 -0.54
CA ALA A 159 -16.19 22.50 -0.66
C ALA A 159 -15.08 21.95 0.27
N ASN A 160 -13.86 21.93 -0.27
CA ASN A 160 -12.62 21.54 0.40
C ASN A 160 -12.23 22.54 1.50
N GLY A 161 -12.12 22.04 2.74
CA GLY A 161 -11.69 22.80 3.92
C GLY A 161 -10.33 22.39 4.49
N ASN A 162 -9.44 21.81 3.68
CA ASN A 162 -8.20 21.21 4.21
C ASN A 162 -6.90 22.01 3.96
N GLY A 163 -6.95 23.13 3.21
CA GLY A 163 -5.75 23.91 2.87
C GLY A 163 -5.17 24.76 4.02
N ALA A 164 -5.97 25.07 5.04
CA ALA A 164 -5.54 25.95 6.13
C ALA A 164 -4.63 25.26 7.16
N ASP A 165 -4.78 23.95 7.34
CA ASP A 165 -4.13 23.19 8.43
C ASP A 165 -2.66 22.84 8.11
N LEU A 166 -2.33 22.58 6.84
CA LEU A 166 -0.95 22.29 6.42
C LEU A 166 -0.01 23.51 6.53
N SER A 167 -0.50 24.72 6.25
CA SER A 167 0.34 25.93 6.38
C SER A 167 0.75 26.18 7.84
N MET A 168 -0.12 25.79 8.77
CA MET A 168 0.12 25.91 10.22
C MET A 168 1.13 24.87 10.72
N GLN A 169 1.16 23.69 10.10
CA GLN A 169 2.11 22.62 10.41
C GLN A 169 3.50 22.88 9.83
N LEU A 170 3.61 23.48 8.63
CA LEU A 170 4.89 23.83 8.02
C LEU A 170 5.62 24.94 8.79
N GLY A 171 4.90 25.98 9.24
CA GLY A 171 5.52 27.04 10.07
C GLY A 171 6.13 26.51 11.37
N ARG A 172 5.55 25.45 11.97
CA ARG A 172 6.09 24.80 13.17
C ARG A 172 7.38 24.00 12.93
N ILE A 173 7.66 23.59 11.70
CA ILE A 173 8.89 22.86 11.36
C ILE A 173 10.03 23.85 11.14
N GLU A 174 9.76 25.02 10.57
CA GLU A 174 10.75 26.10 10.42
C GLU A 174 11.24 26.59 11.79
N ASP A 175 10.34 26.73 12.77
CA ASP A 175 10.66 27.09 14.17
C ASP A 175 11.52 26.05 14.91
N LEU A 176 11.64 24.82 14.40
CA LEU A 176 12.46 23.75 15.00
C LEU A 176 13.85 23.63 14.37
N LEU A 177 14.11 24.38 13.29
CA LEU A 177 15.37 24.35 12.53
C LEU A 177 16.23 25.61 12.73
N GLU A 178 15.76 26.58 13.50
CA GLU A 178 16.53 27.73 14.03
C GLU A 178 17.06 27.47 15.46
#